data_AF-A0A524C6R0-F1
#
_entry.id   AF-A0A524C6R0-F1
#
_cell.length_a   1.000
_cell.length_b   1.000
_cell.length_c   1.000
_cell.angle_alpha   90.00
_cell.angle_beta   90.00
_cell.angle_gamma   90.00
#
_symmetry.space_group_name_H-M   'P 1'
#
loop_
_entity.id
_entity.type
_entity.pdbx_description
1 polymer ?
#
loop_
_entity_poly.entity_id
_entity_poly.type
_entity_poly.pdbx_seq_one_letter_code
_entity_poly.pdbx_strand_id
1 'polypeptide(L)'
;MTQNSDDFELDYYQNILDFFQNKQFDKTSKEIWISKTYIKLMKVLERTQNKEYVKNAILILLSLFEENAPDFYNNQGINSNNIAPEERRSFKTILKSEFIEDYPN
;
A
#
# COMPACT_ATOMS: atom_id res chain seq x y z
N MET A 1 -25.11 27.78 -0.65
CA MET A 1 -24.20 27.77 0.52
C MET A 1 -23.61 26.37 0.61
N THR A 2 -22.45 26.16 -0.02
CA THR A 2 -21.77 24.84 -0.18
C THR A 2 -20.25 25.02 -0.07
N GLN A 3 -19.78 25.87 0.86
CA GLN A 3 -18.37 26.27 0.93
C GLN A 3 -17.55 25.51 1.98
N ASN A 4 -18.15 24.66 2.83
CA ASN A 4 -17.43 24.06 3.96
C ASN A 4 -16.86 22.65 3.73
N SER A 5 -17.33 21.88 2.75
CA SER A 5 -16.78 20.54 2.48
C SER A 5 -15.50 20.61 1.65
N ASP A 6 -15.51 21.42 0.61
CA ASP A 6 -14.45 21.46 -0.40
C ASP A 6 -13.14 22.01 0.20
N ASP A 7 -13.23 22.98 1.10
CA ASP A 7 -12.07 23.54 1.81
C ASP A 7 -11.40 22.49 2.72
N PHE A 8 -12.18 21.64 3.40
CA PHE A 8 -11.63 20.60 4.29
C PHE A 8 -10.90 19.50 3.52
N GLU A 9 -11.45 19.09 2.37
CA GLU A 9 -10.81 18.07 1.54
C GLU A 9 -9.52 18.59 0.91
N LEU A 10 -9.53 19.84 0.44
CA LEU A 10 -8.37 20.52 -0.13
C LEU A 10 -7.25 20.68 0.90
N ASP A 11 -7.58 21.11 2.12
CA ASP A 11 -6.62 21.23 3.23
C ASP A 11 -5.97 19.87 3.55
N TYR A 12 -6.72 18.78 3.48
CA TYR A 12 -6.17 17.44 3.74
C TYR A 12 -5.21 16.99 2.63
N TYR A 13 -5.55 17.26 1.36
CA TYR A 13 -4.65 16.98 0.25
C TYR A 13 -3.38 17.83 0.29
N GLN A 14 -3.50 19.10 0.68
CA GLN A 14 -2.37 19.99 0.89
C GLN A 14 -1.42 19.44 1.96
N ASN A 15 -1.96 18.98 3.09
CA ASN A 15 -1.17 18.36 4.16
C ASN A 15 -0.41 17.10 3.69
N ILE A 16 -1.00 16.30 2.81
CA ILE A 16 -0.33 15.11 2.23
C ILE A 16 0.84 15.55 1.34
N LEU A 17 0.63 16.57 0.51
CA LEU A 17 1.66 17.11 -0.39
C LEU A 17 2.81 17.77 0.37
N ASP A 18 2.50 18.54 1.41
CA ASP A 18 3.50 19.19 2.27
C ASP A 18 4.36 18.17 3.03
N PHE A 19 3.74 17.07 3.48
CA PHE A 19 4.48 15.97 4.08
C PHE A 19 5.40 15.27 3.07
N PHE A 20 4.95 15.09 1.84
CA PHE A 20 5.75 14.47 0.78
C PHE A 20 6.92 15.35 0.31
N GLN A 21 6.71 16.68 0.20
CA GLN A 21 7.73 17.63 -0.25
C GLN A 21 8.86 17.84 0.77
N ASN A 22 8.59 17.63 2.07
CA ASN A 22 9.59 17.64 3.12
C ASN A 22 10.46 16.37 3.08
N LYS A 23 11.37 16.30 2.10
CA LYS A 23 12.23 15.16 1.70
C LYS A 23 13.24 14.62 2.73
N GLN A 24 13.06 14.82 4.04
CA GLN A 24 14.00 14.36 5.08
C GLN A 24 13.40 13.34 6.06
N PHE A 25 12.69 12.33 5.57
CA PHE A 25 12.21 11.25 6.44
C PHE A 25 12.95 9.94 6.16
N ASP A 26 13.35 9.27 7.24
CA ASP A 26 13.79 7.88 7.19
C ASP A 26 12.64 6.99 6.67
N LYS A 27 12.98 5.88 6.00
CA LYS A 27 12.01 4.93 5.42
C LYS A 27 10.97 4.45 6.43
N THR A 28 11.40 4.19 7.67
CA THR A 28 10.57 3.75 8.80
C THR A 28 9.58 4.85 9.20
N SER A 29 10.04 6.09 9.34
CA SER A 29 9.19 7.23 9.66
C SER A 29 8.15 7.52 8.57
N LYS A 30 8.52 7.33 7.30
CA LYS A 30 7.61 7.42 6.14
C LYS A 30 6.51 6.37 6.23
N GLU A 31 6.86 5.10 6.45
CA GLU A 31 5.91 3.99 6.59
C GLU A 31 4.96 4.20 7.78
N ILE A 32 5.49 4.60 8.95
CA ILE A 32 4.68 4.87 10.14
C ILE A 32 3.66 5.99 9.87
N TRP A 33 4.06 7.05 9.17
CA TRP A 33 3.14 8.15 8.84
C TRP A 33 2.04 7.68 7.90
N ILE A 34 2.38 6.94 6.84
CA ILE A 34 1.41 6.37 5.89
C ILE A 34 0.38 5.50 6.63
N SER A 35 0.84 4.59 7.50
CA SER A 35 -0.06 3.73 8.29
C SER A 35 -1.00 4.54 9.18
N LYS A 36 -0.49 5.59 9.85
CA LYS A 36 -1.31 6.50 10.67
C LYS A 36 -2.35 7.25 9.82
N THR A 37 -1.99 7.65 8.61
CA THR A 37 -2.87 8.34 7.68
C THR A 37 -3.98 7.41 7.18
N TYR A 38 -3.68 6.16 6.84
CA TYR A 38 -4.71 5.16 6.52
C TYR A 38 -5.68 4.93 7.69
N ILE A 39 -5.19 4.80 8.92
CA ILE A 39 -6.07 4.65 10.11
C ILE A 39 -6.98 5.87 10.26
N LYS A 40 -6.48 7.08 10.02
CA LYS A 40 -7.31 8.30 10.04
C LYS A 40 -8.37 8.26 8.94
N LEU A 41 -8.01 7.88 7.72
CA LEU A 41 -8.94 7.75 6.60
C LEU A 41 -10.04 6.72 6.85
N MET A 42 -9.71 5.58 7.47
CA MET A 42 -10.71 4.58 7.90
C MET A 42 -11.71 5.17 8.90
N LYS A 43 -11.24 5.95 9.88
CA LYS A 43 -12.11 6.64 10.84
C LYS A 43 -12.96 7.72 10.18
N VAL A 44 -12.42 8.43 9.18
CA VAL A 44 -13.19 9.42 8.41
C VAL A 44 -14.27 8.72 7.58
N LEU A 45 -13.95 7.58 6.96
CA LEU A 45 -14.91 6.78 6.21
C LEU A 45 -16.07 6.32 7.10
N GLU A 46 -15.76 5.80 8.29
CA GLU A 46 -16.75 5.34 9.25
C GLU A 46 -17.70 6.47 9.67
N ARG A 47 -17.16 7.67 9.94
CA ARG A 47 -17.92 8.84 10.41
C ARG A 47 -18.72 9.55 9.34
N THR A 48 -18.13 9.74 8.16
CA THR A 48 -18.70 10.59 7.10
C THR A 48 -19.41 9.79 6.02
N GLN A 49 -19.11 8.49 5.90
CA GLN A 49 -19.51 7.63 4.78
C GLN A 49 -19.13 8.17 3.40
N ASN A 50 -18.26 9.20 3.34
CA ASN A 50 -17.80 9.80 2.09
C ASN A 50 -16.71 8.92 1.46
N LYS A 51 -17.17 7.92 0.70
CA LYS A 51 -16.32 6.97 -0.01
C LYS A 51 -15.44 7.63 -1.06
N GLU A 52 -15.94 8.67 -1.71
CA GLU A 52 -15.24 9.34 -2.81
C GLU A 52 -14.02 10.10 -2.29
N TYR A 53 -14.20 10.89 -1.24
CA TYR A 53 -13.12 11.60 -0.56
C TYR A 53 -12.01 10.64 -0.09
N VAL A 54 -12.39 9.58 0.61
CA VAL A 54 -11.43 8.60 1.16
C VAL A 54 -10.71 7.86 0.04
N LYS A 55 -11.43 7.47 -1.03
CA LYS A 55 -10.82 6.85 -2.22
C LYS A 55 -9.79 7.78 -2.87
N ASN A 56 -10.14 9.04 -3.08
CA ASN A 56 -9.25 10.02 -3.71
C ASN A 56 -8.01 10.28 -2.85
N ALA A 57 -8.15 10.37 -1.53
CA ALA A 57 -7.01 10.47 -0.61
C ALA A 57 -6.07 9.25 -0.68
N ILE A 58 -6.63 8.03 -0.76
CA ILE A 58 -5.85 6.79 -0.91
C ILE A 58 -5.11 6.78 -2.25
N LEU A 59 -5.76 7.18 -3.34
CA LEU A 59 -5.11 7.24 -4.66
C LEU A 59 -3.92 8.20 -4.68
N ILE A 60 -4.04 9.36 -4.01
CA ILE A 60 -2.94 10.31 -3.86
C ILE A 60 -1.79 9.69 -3.04
N LEU A 61 -2.10 9.02 -1.93
CA LEU A 61 -1.08 8.35 -1.11
C LEU A 61 -0.34 7.25 -1.89
N LEU A 62 -1.05 6.42 -2.66
CA LEU A 62 -0.42 5.41 -3.50
C LEU A 62 0.48 6.05 -4.57
N SER A 63 -0.04 7.06 -5.27
CA SER A 63 0.69 7.74 -6.35
C SER A 63 1.96 8.44 -5.90
N LEU A 64 1.98 8.95 -4.66
CA LEU A 64 3.13 9.67 -4.10
C LEU A 64 4.14 8.74 -3.43
N PHE A 65 3.69 7.69 -2.74
CA PHE A 65 4.54 6.90 -1.85
C PHE A 65 4.91 5.51 -2.38
N GLU A 66 4.22 4.97 -3.38
CA GLU A 66 4.68 3.78 -4.10
C GLU A 66 5.79 4.15 -5.09
N GLU A 67 7.04 3.85 -4.71
CA GLU A 67 8.20 3.91 -5.63
C GLU A 67 8.20 2.75 -6.63
N ASN A 68 7.39 1.74 -6.37
CA ASN A 68 7.28 0.54 -7.19
C ASN A 68 6.12 0.72 -8.17
N ALA A 69 6.40 0.65 -9.47
CA ALA A 69 5.34 0.52 -10.46
C ALA A 69 4.40 -0.63 -10.06
N PRO A 70 3.09 -0.58 -10.35
CA PRO A 70 2.17 -1.69 -10.11
C PRO A 70 2.69 -3.04 -10.67
N ASP A 71 3.55 -2.96 -11.68
CA ASP A 71 4.25 -4.07 -12.34
C ASP A 71 5.59 -4.49 -11.68
N PHE A 72 5.92 -3.99 -10.49
CA PHE A 72 7.20 -4.29 -9.83
C PHE A 72 7.39 -5.79 -9.61
N TYR A 73 6.32 -6.51 -9.27
CA TYR A 73 6.34 -7.97 -9.16
C TYR A 73 6.20 -8.69 -10.50
N ASN A 74 5.58 -8.06 -11.50
CA ASN A 74 5.47 -8.63 -12.86
C ASN A 74 6.86 -8.86 -13.48
N ASN A 75 7.83 -8.02 -13.16
CA ASN A 75 9.22 -8.15 -13.64
C ASN A 75 10.15 -8.95 -12.70
N GLN A 76 9.66 -9.39 -11.53
CA GLN A 76 10.46 -10.16 -10.56
C GLN A 76 10.24 -11.67 -10.66
N GLY A 77 9.27 -12.11 -11.46
CA GLY A 77 9.06 -13.51 -11.75
C GLY A 77 10.12 -14.07 -12.70
N ILE A 78 10.63 -15.27 -12.40
CA ILE A 78 11.39 -16.08 -13.35
C ILE A 78 10.40 -17.00 -14.06
N ASN A 79 10.47 -17.10 -15.39
CA ASN A 79 9.67 -18.08 -16.13
C ASN A 79 9.95 -19.48 -15.58
N SER A 80 8.90 -20.23 -15.23
CA SER A 80 9.04 -21.54 -14.60
C SER A 80 9.80 -22.57 -15.44
N ASN A 81 9.89 -22.36 -16.76
CA ASN A 81 10.69 -23.17 -17.68
C ASN A 81 12.20 -22.85 -17.60
N ASN A 82 12.57 -21.68 -17.08
CA ASN A 82 13.96 -21.24 -16.92
C ASN A 82 14.54 -21.61 -15.54
N ILE A 83 13.76 -22.24 -14.66
CA ILE A 83 14.20 -22.69 -13.35
C ILE A 83 14.95 -24.02 -13.50
N ALA A 84 16.13 -24.13 -12.87
CA ALA A 84 16.90 -25.37 -12.93
C ALA A 84 16.11 -26.54 -12.29
N PRO A 85 16.24 -27.79 -12.79
CA PRO A 85 15.50 -28.93 -12.26
C PRO A 85 15.69 -29.16 -10.75
N GLU A 86 16.87 -28.82 -10.22
CA GLU A 86 17.21 -28.95 -8.80
C GLU A 86 16.50 -27.90 -7.95
N GLU A 87 16.52 -26.63 -8.38
CA GLU A 87 15.80 -25.53 -7.74
C GLU A 87 14.30 -25.76 -7.75
N ARG A 88 13.76 -26.28 -8.86
CA ARG A 88 12.34 -26.61 -8.99
C ARG A 88 11.90 -27.67 -7.99
N ARG A 89 12.75 -28.65 -7.68
CA ARG A 89 12.46 -29.63 -6.61
C ARG A 89 12.49 -28.97 -5.24
N SER A 90 13.48 -28.11 -4.98
CA SER A 90 13.58 -27.36 -3.73
C SER A 90 12.33 -26.50 -3.48
N PHE A 91 11.92 -25.70 -4.45
CA PHE A 91 10.71 -24.88 -4.36
C PHE A 91 9.45 -25.72 -4.15
N LYS A 92 9.35 -26.88 -4.83
CA LYS A 92 8.22 -27.79 -4.63
C LYS A 92 8.16 -28.37 -3.22
N THR A 93 9.31 -28.62 -2.59
CA THR A 93 9.37 -29.09 -1.20
C THR A 93 8.94 -28.01 -0.23
N ILE A 94 9.44 -26.78 -0.39
CA ILE A 94 9.08 -25.62 0.44
C ILE A 94 7.58 -25.32 0.35
N LEU A 95 7.03 -25.25 -0.87
CA LEU A 95 5.60 -25.00 -1.07
C LEU A 95 4.73 -26.11 -0.47
N LYS A 96 5.22 -27.36 -0.44
CA LYS A 96 4.51 -28.46 0.21
C LYS A 96 4.56 -28.36 1.73
N SER A 97 5.69 -27.97 2.33
CA SER A 97 5.79 -27.83 3.78
C SER A 97 4.90 -26.70 4.28
N GLU A 98 4.83 -25.57 3.57
CA GLU A 98 3.93 -24.46 3.91
C GLU A 98 2.45 -24.90 3.94
N PHE A 99 2.06 -25.79 3.03
CA PHE A 99 0.68 -26.29 2.96
C PHE A 99 0.34 -27.35 4.02
N ILE A 100 1.34 -28.05 4.54
CA ILE A 100 1.16 -29.15 5.51
C ILE A 100 1.24 -28.62 6.95
N GLU A 101 2.01 -27.57 7.21
CA GLU A 101 2.14 -26.97 8.55
C GLU A 101 0.91 -26.16 8.99
N ASP A 102 0.05 -25.73 8.06
CA ASP A 102 -1.15 -24.91 8.34
C ASP A 102 -2.42 -25.72 8.70
N TYR A 103 -2.36 -27.06 8.71
CA TYR A 103 -3.45 -27.91 9.21
C TYR A 103 -3.05 -28.59 10.53
N PRO A 104 -3.49 -28.07 11.69
CA PRO A 104 -3.40 -28.83 12.93
C PRO A 104 -4.39 -30.00 12.85
N ASN A 105 -3.92 -31.21 13.18
CA ASN A 105 -4.77 -32.36 13.47
C ASN A 105 -5.77 -32.05 14.59
#